data_AF-A0A7X2ST33-F1
#
_entry.id   AF-A0A7X2ST33-F1
#
_cell.length_a   1.000
_cell.length_b   1.000
_cell.length_c   1.000
_cell.angle_alpha   90.00
_cell.angle_beta   90.00
_cell.angle_gamma   90.00
#
_symmetry.space_group_name_H-M   'P 1'
#
loop_
_entity.id
_entity.type
_entity.pdbx_description
1 polymer ?
#
loop_
_entity_poly.entity_id
_entity_poly.type
_entity_poly.pdbx_seq_one_letter_code
_entity_poly.pdbx_strand_id
1 'polypeptide(L)'
;NYSQLENRKIIKYVLECWQKMINQNKYKSVLLYKNFGPRSGGSLRHPHFQIVGLDKKDGYANISSKNFQGVDIVSRNNVQLNISCYPLKGFVEFNVQMSQDGDVATFADYIQSTVKFILSDDFYHGHYDSYNLFFYNIDQKIECKIMPRYVASPYFIGYQISQVNNEESLMQIAEALQKRILAE
;
A
#
# COMPACT_ATOMS: atom_id res chain seq x y z
N ASN A 1 -8.25 -1.49 15.30
CA ASN A 1 -9.30 -0.92 14.43
C ASN A 1 -9.58 0.50 14.86
N TYR A 2 -9.21 1.49 14.03
CA TYR A 2 -9.59 2.88 14.21
C TYR A 2 -10.95 3.13 13.55
N SER A 3 -11.71 4.12 14.03
CA SER A 3 -12.84 4.64 13.26
C SER A 3 -12.38 5.23 11.92
N GLN A 4 -13.30 5.39 10.97
CA GLN A 4 -12.99 5.99 9.67
C GLN A 4 -12.45 7.43 9.85
N LEU A 5 -13.08 8.23 10.72
CA LEU A 5 -12.66 9.60 11.00
C LEU A 5 -11.25 9.67 11.60
N GLU A 6 -10.92 8.79 12.55
CA GLU A 6 -9.57 8.72 13.12
C GLU A 6 -8.55 8.30 12.08
N ASN A 7 -8.87 7.33 11.23
CA ASN A 7 -7.99 6.90 10.14
C ASN A 7 -7.69 8.04 9.16
N ARG A 8 -8.71 8.80 8.74
CA ARG A 8 -8.53 9.99 7.89
C ARG A 8 -7.59 11.01 8.55
N LYS A 9 -7.76 11.29 9.85
CA LYS A 9 -6.88 12.20 10.60
C LYS A 9 -5.44 11.69 10.66
N ILE A 10 -5.24 10.39 10.93
CA ILE A 10 -3.90 9.78 11.01
C ILE A 10 -3.19 9.84 9.65
N ILE A 11 -3.86 9.42 8.57
CA ILE A 11 -3.27 9.43 7.23
C ILE A 11 -2.91 10.85 6.81
N LYS A 12 -3.82 11.82 7.00
CA LYS A 12 -3.53 13.24 6.73
C LYS A 12 -2.28 13.72 7.49
N TYR A 13 -2.24 13.49 8.80
CA TYR A 13 -1.12 13.90 9.64
C TYR A 13 0.21 13.29 9.18
N VAL A 14 0.22 11.99 8.87
CA VAL A 14 1.43 11.28 8.45
C VAL A 14 1.93 11.78 7.08
N LEU A 15 1.03 12.04 6.13
CA LEU A 15 1.38 12.62 4.84
C LEU A 15 1.96 14.03 4.99
N GLU A 16 1.38 14.87 5.85
CA GLU A 16 1.92 16.21 6.16
C GLU A 16 3.32 16.15 6.75
N CYS A 17 3.56 15.24 7.71
CA CYS A 17 4.89 15.02 8.30
C CYS A 17 5.91 14.55 7.27
N TRP A 18 5.52 13.63 6.39
CA TRP A 18 6.37 13.12 5.34
C TRP A 18 6.74 14.20 4.33
N GLN A 19 5.74 14.99 3.87
CA GLN A 19 5.97 16.10 2.97
C GLN A 19 6.87 17.18 3.58
N LYS A 20 6.69 17.50 4.87
CA LYS A 20 7.59 18.40 5.60
C LYS A 20 9.04 17.92 5.56
N MET A 21 9.27 16.62 5.72
CA MET A 21 10.63 16.05 5.69
C MET A 21 11.22 16.00 4.27
N ILE A 22 10.40 15.74 3.25
CA ILE A 22 10.80 15.86 1.84
C ILE A 22 11.24 17.29 1.53
N ASN A 23 10.43 18.29 1.91
CA ASN A 23 10.68 19.71 1.63
C ASN A 23 11.92 20.29 2.32
N GLN A 24 12.51 19.58 3.29
CA GLN A 24 13.79 19.99 3.87
C GLN A 24 14.95 19.86 2.89
N ASN A 25 14.80 19.10 1.79
CA ASN A 25 15.84 18.87 0.78
C ASN A 25 17.20 18.40 1.36
N LYS A 26 17.16 17.76 2.54
CA LYS A 26 18.34 17.28 3.27
C LYS A 26 18.74 15.85 2.88
N TYR A 27 17.78 15.05 2.44
CA TYR A 27 17.93 13.62 2.21
C TYR A 27 17.84 13.32 0.71
N LYS A 28 18.57 12.30 0.26
CA LYS A 28 18.46 11.81 -1.12
C LYS A 28 17.08 11.20 -1.41
N SER A 29 16.49 10.55 -0.41
CA SER A 29 15.10 10.09 -0.46
C SER A 29 14.53 10.04 0.96
N VAL A 30 13.21 10.20 1.10
CA VAL A 30 12.52 10.09 2.38
C VAL A 30 11.45 9.02 2.26
N LEU A 31 11.59 7.93 3.00
CA LEU A 31 10.66 6.80 3.00
C LEU A 31 9.54 7.01 4.01
N LEU A 32 8.33 6.58 3.66
CA LEU A 32 7.22 6.46 4.59
C LEU A 32 6.62 5.05 4.47
N TYR A 33 6.49 4.36 5.61
CA TYR A 33 5.89 3.03 5.62
C TYR A 33 5.24 2.69 6.97
N LYS A 34 4.46 1.60 6.99
CA LYS A 34 3.85 1.01 8.18
C LYS A 34 4.03 -0.50 8.17
N ASN A 35 4.29 -1.05 9.35
CA ASN A 35 4.29 -2.47 9.63
C ASN A 35 3.06 -2.84 10.49
N PHE A 36 2.33 -3.88 10.12
CA PHE A 36 1.25 -4.44 10.93
C PHE A 36 1.29 -5.97 10.95
N GLY A 37 1.15 -6.56 12.14
CA GLY A 37 1.10 -8.01 12.33
C GLY A 37 2.48 -8.68 12.44
N PRO A 38 2.51 -9.92 12.96
CA PRO A 38 3.75 -10.63 13.32
C PRO A 38 4.70 -10.89 12.15
N ARG A 39 4.20 -10.95 10.91
CA ARG A 39 4.97 -11.28 9.70
C ARG A 39 5.42 -10.05 8.90
N SER A 40 5.13 -8.84 9.40
CA SER A 40 5.46 -7.58 8.72
C SER A 40 6.94 -7.17 8.83
N GLY A 41 7.68 -7.74 9.78
CA GLY A 41 9.06 -7.34 10.07
C GLY A 41 9.18 -6.11 10.98
N GLY A 42 8.09 -5.70 11.64
CA GLY A 42 8.13 -4.70 12.70
C GLY A 42 8.77 -5.27 13.98
N SER A 43 9.62 -4.47 14.63
CA SER A 43 10.23 -4.82 15.93
C SER A 43 9.31 -4.51 17.12
N LEU A 44 8.46 -3.48 16.99
CA LEU A 44 7.48 -3.10 18.00
C LEU A 44 6.13 -3.75 17.70
N ARG A 45 5.50 -4.30 18.75
CA ARG A 45 4.16 -4.91 18.65
C ARG A 45 3.05 -3.88 18.44
N HIS A 46 3.29 -2.60 18.76
CA HIS A 46 2.30 -1.54 18.58
C HIS A 46 2.31 -1.01 17.14
N PRO A 47 1.15 -0.86 16.49
CA PRO A 47 1.07 -0.38 15.11
C PRO A 47 1.47 1.10 15.03
N HIS A 48 2.51 1.39 14.25
CA HIS A 48 3.03 2.75 14.06
C HIS A 48 3.54 2.95 12.62
N PHE A 49 3.50 4.20 12.17
CA PHE A 49 4.16 4.63 10.93
C PHE A 49 5.62 5.01 11.21
N GLN A 50 6.46 4.90 10.19
CA GLN A 50 7.86 5.29 10.23
C GLN A 50 8.17 6.19 9.03
N ILE A 51 8.86 7.30 9.29
CA ILE A 51 9.40 8.19 8.26
C ILE A 51 10.92 8.16 8.40
N VAL A 52 11.63 7.86 7.32
CA VAL A 52 13.09 7.65 7.33
C VAL A 52 13.74 8.42 6.19
N GLY A 53 14.59 9.39 6.53
CA GLY A 53 15.45 10.08 5.57
C GLY A 53 16.70 9.26 5.26
N LEU A 54 16.99 9.06 3.98
CA LEU A 54 18.19 8.37 3.50
C LEU A 54 19.17 9.40 2.92
N ASP A 55 20.31 9.57 3.56
CA ASP A 55 21.30 10.58 3.15
C ASP A 55 21.94 10.26 1.78
N LYS A 56 22.27 8.98 1.53
CA LYS A 56 23.09 8.56 0.39
C LYS A 56 22.41 7.61 -0.59
N LYS A 57 21.33 6.95 -0.15
CA LYS A 57 20.62 5.94 -0.93
C LYS A 57 19.33 6.52 -1.49
N ASP A 58 19.09 6.27 -2.77
CA ASP A 58 17.78 6.44 -3.36
C ASP A 58 16.96 5.17 -3.06
N GLY A 59 15.98 5.30 -2.18
CA GLY A 59 15.10 4.19 -1.82
C GLY A 59 14.05 3.86 -2.89
N TYR A 60 13.92 4.69 -3.93
CA TYR A 60 13.00 4.48 -5.04
C TYR A 60 13.68 3.94 -6.30
N ALA A 61 14.99 3.72 -6.28
CA ALA A 61 15.79 3.36 -7.46
C ALA A 61 15.30 2.13 -8.23
N ASN A 62 14.62 1.19 -7.57
CA ASN A 62 14.08 -0.03 -8.19
C ASN A 62 12.55 -0.02 -8.30
N ILE A 63 11.93 1.15 -8.15
CA ILE A 63 10.49 1.35 -8.19
C ILE A 63 10.17 2.13 -9.46
N SER A 64 9.16 1.68 -10.20
CA SER A 64 8.70 2.33 -11.43
C SER A 64 7.18 2.50 -11.41
N SER A 65 6.67 3.42 -12.22
CA SER A 65 5.22 3.63 -12.38
C SER A 65 4.49 2.36 -12.83
N LYS A 66 5.16 1.48 -13.57
CA LYS A 66 4.65 0.15 -13.94
C LYS A 66 4.24 -0.69 -12.72
N ASN A 67 4.92 -0.55 -11.58
CA ASN A 67 4.58 -1.31 -10.37
C ASN A 67 3.24 -0.91 -9.73
N PHE A 68 2.64 0.21 -10.17
CA PHE A 68 1.35 0.72 -9.71
C PHE A 68 0.21 0.53 -10.72
N GLN A 69 0.50 -0.09 -11.87
CA GLN A 69 -0.49 -0.45 -12.88
C GLN A 69 -1.11 -1.81 -12.58
N GLY A 70 -2.41 -1.95 -12.81
CA GLY A 70 -3.16 -3.08 -12.30
C GLY A 70 -4.59 -3.22 -12.81
N VAL A 71 -5.28 -4.23 -12.30
CA VAL A 71 -6.72 -4.43 -12.46
C VAL A 71 -7.46 -3.43 -11.58
N ASP A 72 -8.28 -2.58 -12.19
CA ASP A 72 -9.01 -1.53 -11.49
C ASP A 72 -10.09 -2.09 -10.56
N ILE A 73 -10.22 -1.47 -9.38
CA ILE A 73 -11.26 -1.80 -8.39
C ILE A 73 -12.26 -0.66 -8.32
N VAL A 74 -11.81 0.56 -8.02
CA VAL A 74 -12.70 1.72 -7.86
C VAL A 74 -11.92 3.02 -8.04
N SER A 75 -12.60 4.05 -8.55
CA SER A 75 -12.03 5.40 -8.69
C SER A 75 -13.07 6.45 -8.29
N ARG A 76 -12.67 7.38 -7.41
CA ARG A 76 -13.50 8.52 -6.96
C ARG A 76 -12.60 9.63 -6.44
N ASN A 77 -13.02 10.90 -6.61
CA ASN A 77 -12.34 12.06 -6.02
C ASN A 77 -10.83 12.13 -6.34
N ASN A 78 -10.47 11.80 -7.59
CA ASN A 78 -9.09 11.69 -8.08
C ASN A 78 -8.20 10.74 -7.25
N VAL A 79 -8.83 9.72 -6.66
CA VAL A 79 -8.19 8.58 -6.00
C VAL A 79 -8.64 7.29 -6.68
N GLN A 80 -7.68 6.45 -7.04
CA GLN A 80 -7.89 5.14 -7.67
C GLN A 80 -7.37 4.03 -6.78
N LEU A 81 -8.08 2.91 -6.73
CA LEU A 81 -7.65 1.66 -6.12
C LEU A 81 -7.58 0.58 -7.21
N ASN A 82 -6.45 -0.12 -7.31
CA ASN A 82 -6.25 -1.24 -8.23
C ASN A 82 -5.42 -2.37 -7.58
N ILE A 83 -5.35 -3.53 -8.24
CA ILE A 83 -4.46 -4.64 -7.90
C ILE A 83 -3.33 -4.75 -8.92
N SER A 84 -2.09 -4.66 -8.46
CA SER A 84 -0.89 -4.63 -9.32
C SER A 84 -0.77 -5.86 -10.22
N CYS A 85 -0.62 -5.63 -11.52
CA CYS A 85 -0.21 -6.67 -12.47
C CYS A 85 1.33 -6.87 -12.49
N TYR A 86 2.07 -5.93 -11.88
CA TYR A 86 3.54 -5.91 -11.86
C TYR A 86 4.05 -5.70 -10.42
N PRO A 87 3.77 -6.66 -9.51
CA PRO A 87 4.08 -6.52 -8.10
C PRO A 87 5.60 -6.43 -7.85
N LEU A 88 5.99 -5.67 -6.82
CA LEU A 88 7.39 -5.53 -6.40
C LEU A 88 7.96 -6.83 -5.85
N LYS A 89 7.19 -7.54 -5.04
CA LYS A 89 7.59 -8.79 -4.40
C LYS A 89 6.88 -9.99 -4.99
N GLY A 90 5.58 -9.85 -5.26
CA GLY A 90 4.79 -10.88 -5.92
C GLY A 90 3.40 -11.10 -5.32
N PHE A 91 2.67 -12.00 -5.98
CA PHE A 91 1.30 -12.37 -5.73
C PHE A 91 0.36 -11.18 -5.81
N VAL A 92 -0.20 -10.76 -4.68
CA VAL A 92 -1.23 -9.71 -4.62
C VAL A 92 -0.65 -8.49 -3.92
N GLU A 93 -0.63 -7.37 -4.63
CA GLU A 93 -0.29 -6.06 -4.08
C GLU A 93 -1.36 -5.07 -4.53
N PHE A 94 -1.93 -4.31 -3.59
CA PHE A 94 -2.92 -3.29 -3.92
C PHE A 94 -2.24 -1.93 -4.02
N ASN A 95 -2.73 -1.07 -4.91
CA ASN A 95 -2.25 0.29 -5.06
C ASN A 95 -3.42 1.25 -4.84
N VAL A 96 -3.29 2.16 -3.87
CA VAL A 96 -4.14 3.34 -3.77
C VAL A 96 -3.33 4.51 -4.32
N GLN A 97 -3.83 5.16 -5.37
CA GLN A 97 -3.15 6.21 -6.10
C GLN A 97 -3.94 7.51 -5.97
N MET A 98 -3.30 8.60 -5.53
CA MET A 98 -3.94 9.91 -5.38
C MET A 98 -3.18 10.96 -6.18
N SER A 99 -3.89 11.65 -7.08
CA SER A 99 -3.37 12.82 -7.80
C SER A 99 -3.10 13.99 -6.85
N GLN A 100 -2.34 15.01 -7.27
CA GLN A 100 -2.04 16.18 -6.44
C GLN A 100 -3.30 16.91 -5.91
N ASP A 101 -4.38 16.91 -6.69
CA ASP A 101 -5.67 17.51 -6.37
C ASP A 101 -6.67 16.49 -5.78
N GLY A 102 -6.20 15.30 -5.41
CA GLY A 102 -7.03 14.22 -4.88
C GLY A 102 -7.41 14.38 -3.42
N ASP A 103 -8.51 13.73 -3.06
CA ASP A 103 -9.07 13.80 -1.70
C ASP A 103 -8.37 12.83 -0.74
N VAL A 104 -7.67 13.39 0.25
CA VAL A 104 -6.97 12.63 1.30
C VAL A 104 -7.94 11.76 2.10
N ALA A 105 -9.20 12.17 2.28
CA ALA A 105 -10.18 11.35 3.00
C ALA A 105 -10.50 10.06 2.24
N THR A 106 -10.78 10.16 0.94
CA THR A 106 -11.01 9.02 0.06
C THR A 106 -9.78 8.10 -0.03
N PHE A 107 -8.57 8.70 -0.10
CA PHE A 107 -7.32 7.93 -0.05
C PHE A 107 -7.16 7.13 1.24
N ALA A 108 -7.43 7.76 2.38
CA ALA A 108 -7.37 7.10 3.68
C ALA A 108 -8.41 5.98 3.80
N ASP A 109 -9.62 6.20 3.27
CA ASP A 109 -10.70 5.21 3.30
C ASP A 109 -10.36 3.98 2.45
N TYR A 110 -9.87 4.16 1.22
CA TYR A 110 -9.43 3.02 0.39
C TYR A 110 -8.30 2.23 1.04
N ILE A 111 -7.34 2.90 1.69
CA ILE A 111 -6.32 2.19 2.49
C ILE A 111 -6.97 1.38 3.60
N GLN A 112 -7.92 1.97 4.35
CA GLN A 112 -8.56 1.30 5.47
C GLN A 112 -9.41 0.10 5.03
N SER A 113 -10.26 0.25 4.00
CA SER A 113 -11.11 -0.82 3.51
C SER A 113 -10.27 -1.97 2.93
N THR A 114 -9.16 -1.64 2.23
CA THR A 114 -8.24 -2.66 1.71
C THR A 114 -7.55 -3.45 2.83
N VAL A 115 -7.04 -2.81 3.89
CA VAL A 115 -6.42 -3.56 4.99
C VAL A 115 -7.44 -4.36 5.80
N LYS A 116 -8.69 -3.88 5.94
CA LYS A 116 -9.78 -4.65 6.56
C LYS A 116 -10.13 -5.88 5.73
N PHE A 117 -10.10 -5.76 4.40
CA PHE A 117 -10.31 -6.88 3.50
C PHE A 117 -9.20 -7.91 3.61
N ILE A 118 -7.93 -7.49 3.57
CA ILE A 118 -6.76 -8.38 3.73
C ILE A 118 -6.83 -9.20 5.03
N LEU A 119 -7.31 -8.59 6.11
CA LEU A 119 -7.42 -9.23 7.43
C LEU A 119 -8.74 -9.99 7.66
N SER A 120 -9.59 -10.10 6.65
CA SER A 120 -10.88 -10.78 6.76
C SER A 120 -10.87 -12.18 6.15
N ASP A 121 -11.85 -12.99 6.51
CA ASP A 121 -12.01 -14.35 5.99
C ASP A 121 -12.27 -14.39 4.47
N ASP A 122 -12.76 -13.29 3.90
CA ASP A 122 -12.98 -13.14 2.46
C ASP A 122 -11.67 -13.16 1.65
N PHE A 123 -10.53 -12.79 2.27
CA PHE A 123 -9.24 -12.75 1.61
C PHE A 123 -8.42 -13.99 1.97
N TYR A 124 -8.29 -14.91 1.01
CA TYR A 124 -7.58 -16.19 1.20
C TYR A 124 -7.95 -16.90 2.50
N HIS A 125 -9.25 -17.01 2.80
CA HIS A 125 -9.79 -17.74 3.95
C HIS A 125 -9.18 -17.32 5.30
N GLY A 126 -8.86 -16.03 5.46
CA GLY A 126 -8.34 -15.49 6.73
C GLY A 126 -6.89 -15.87 7.03
N HIS A 127 -6.15 -16.39 6.05
CA HIS A 127 -4.75 -16.80 6.26
C HIS A 127 -3.75 -15.65 6.43
N TYR A 128 -4.19 -14.39 6.25
CA TYR A 128 -3.37 -13.20 6.38
C TYR A 128 -3.63 -12.47 7.70
N ASP A 129 -2.58 -12.36 8.51
CA ASP A 129 -2.59 -11.67 9.81
C ASP A 129 -1.72 -10.40 9.82
N SER A 130 -1.11 -10.08 8.68
CA SER A 130 -0.03 -9.10 8.57
C SER A 130 -0.05 -8.38 7.23
N TYR A 131 0.32 -7.11 7.24
CA TYR A 131 0.48 -6.29 6.02
C TYR A 131 1.54 -5.20 6.20
N ASN A 132 1.96 -4.63 5.08
CA ASN A 132 2.68 -3.37 5.04
C ASN A 132 1.94 -2.32 4.23
N LEU A 133 2.16 -1.06 4.59
CA LEU A 133 1.86 0.09 3.75
C LEU A 133 3.19 0.72 3.36
N PHE A 134 3.41 0.96 2.07
CA PHE A 134 4.56 1.68 1.56
C PHE A 134 4.09 2.88 0.74
N PHE A 135 4.62 4.06 1.02
CA PHE A 135 4.21 5.29 0.37
C PHE A 135 5.31 5.80 -0.56
N TYR A 136 4.90 6.28 -1.73
CA TYR A 136 5.82 6.77 -2.77
C TYR A 136 5.27 8.08 -3.37
N ASN A 137 6.18 8.93 -3.80
CA ASN A 137 5.88 10.09 -4.63
C ASN A 137 6.47 9.84 -6.01
N ILE A 138 5.63 9.43 -6.96
CA ILE A 138 6.03 9.00 -8.31
C ILE A 138 5.09 9.67 -9.31
N ASP A 139 5.64 10.23 -10.39
CA ASP A 139 4.87 10.90 -11.45
C ASP A 139 3.88 11.95 -10.93
N GLN A 140 4.29 12.71 -9.90
CA GLN A 140 3.45 13.70 -9.22
C GLN A 140 2.17 13.09 -8.61
N LYS A 141 2.20 11.82 -8.20
CA LYS A 141 1.12 11.17 -7.46
C LYS A 141 1.63 10.66 -6.13
N ILE A 142 0.75 10.66 -5.13
CA ILE A 142 0.97 9.94 -3.88
C ILE A 142 0.43 8.53 -4.06
N GLU A 143 1.33 7.57 -3.97
CA GLU A 143 1.04 6.14 -4.11
C GLU A 143 1.12 5.48 -2.73
N CYS A 144 0.13 4.69 -2.37
CA CYS A 144 0.21 3.75 -1.24
C CYS A 144 0.09 2.32 -1.76
N LYS A 145 1.20 1.59 -1.71
CA LYS A 145 1.23 0.16 -2.00
C LYS A 145 0.98 -0.63 -0.72
N ILE A 146 -0.07 -1.44 -0.76
CA ILE A 146 -0.53 -2.26 0.36
C ILE A 146 -0.14 -3.70 0.06
N MET A 147 0.73 -4.26 0.89
CA MET A 147 1.33 -5.58 0.68
C MET A 147 0.88 -6.54 1.79
N PRO A 148 -0.06 -7.46 1.52
CA PRO A 148 -0.30 -8.61 2.38
C PRO A 148 1.00 -9.36 2.67
N ARG A 149 1.22 -9.76 3.93
CA ARG A 149 2.48 -10.38 4.33
C ARG A 149 2.35 -11.87 4.60
N TYR A 150 3.03 -12.62 3.74
CA TYR A 150 3.22 -14.06 3.78
C TYR A 150 4.71 -14.40 3.73
N VAL A 151 5.03 -15.68 3.96
CA VAL A 151 6.41 -16.19 3.81
C VAL A 151 6.81 -16.02 2.35
N ALA A 152 7.89 -15.26 2.10
CA ALA A 152 8.32 -14.96 0.74
C ALA A 152 8.66 -16.25 -0.02
N SER A 153 8.34 -16.28 -1.30
CA SER A 153 8.65 -17.40 -2.17
C SER A 153 10.17 -17.61 -2.32
N PRO A 154 10.65 -18.87 -2.40
CA PRO A 154 12.05 -19.16 -2.74
C PRO A 154 12.51 -18.48 -4.04
N TYR A 155 11.62 -18.31 -5.02
CA TYR A 155 11.90 -17.59 -6.26
C TYR A 155 12.29 -16.13 -6.00
N PHE A 156 11.57 -15.45 -5.10
CA PHE A 156 11.88 -14.07 -4.75
C PHE A 156 13.11 -13.99 -3.83
N ILE A 157 13.20 -14.85 -2.81
CA ILE A 157 14.32 -14.85 -1.85
C ILE A 157 15.65 -15.12 -2.56
N GLY A 158 15.70 -16.14 -3.42
CA GLY A 158 16.94 -16.58 -4.06
C GLY A 158 17.29 -15.84 -5.35
N TYR A 159 16.28 -15.36 -6.09
CA TYR A 159 16.47 -14.90 -7.47
C TYR A 159 15.77 -13.57 -7.80
N GLN A 160 15.10 -12.93 -6.83
CA GLN A 160 14.31 -11.72 -7.05
C GLN A 160 13.24 -11.86 -8.15
N ILE A 161 12.77 -13.09 -8.38
CA ILE A 161 11.70 -13.36 -9.34
C ILE A 161 10.37 -13.24 -8.63
N SER A 162 9.65 -12.16 -8.91
CA SER A 162 8.29 -11.94 -8.43
C SER A 162 7.32 -12.90 -9.11
N GLN A 163 6.64 -13.71 -8.31
CA GLN A 163 5.52 -14.50 -8.80
C GLN A 163 4.32 -13.59 -9.00
N VAL A 164 3.48 -13.86 -10.00
CA VAL A 164 2.27 -13.09 -10.26
C VAL A 164 1.06 -14.02 -10.29
N ASN A 165 -0.07 -13.55 -9.78
CA ASN A 165 -1.34 -14.24 -10.01
C ASN A 165 -1.74 -14.07 -11.49
N ASN A 166 -2.50 -15.02 -12.01
CA ASN A 166 -3.13 -14.83 -13.32
C ASN A 166 -4.21 -13.73 -13.23
N GLU A 167 -4.54 -13.15 -14.38
CA GLU A 167 -5.45 -12.01 -14.46
C GLU A 167 -6.84 -12.34 -13.92
N GLU A 168 -7.37 -13.53 -14.21
CA GLU A 168 -8.67 -14.00 -13.70
C GLU A 168 -8.73 -13.99 -12.16
N SER A 169 -7.68 -14.48 -11.50
CA SER A 169 -7.59 -14.45 -10.03
C SER A 169 -7.56 -13.01 -9.51
N LEU A 170 -6.85 -12.11 -10.19
CA LEU A 170 -6.81 -10.69 -9.80
C LEU A 170 -8.20 -10.05 -9.96
N MET A 171 -8.92 -10.34 -11.04
CA MET A 171 -10.28 -9.84 -11.27
C MET A 171 -11.25 -10.33 -10.17
N GLN A 172 -11.19 -11.61 -9.79
CA GLN A 172 -12.03 -12.15 -8.71
C GLN A 172 -11.78 -11.44 -7.37
N ILE A 173 -10.51 -11.18 -7.03
CA ILE A 173 -10.15 -10.43 -5.82
C ILE A 173 -10.62 -8.97 -5.93
N ALA A 174 -10.46 -8.35 -7.10
CA ALA A 174 -10.88 -6.98 -7.34
C ALA A 174 -12.39 -6.81 -7.18
N GLU A 175 -13.19 -7.71 -7.75
CA GLU A 175 -14.65 -7.72 -7.61
C GLU A 175 -15.10 -7.91 -6.15
N ALA A 176 -14.44 -8.81 -5.41
CA ALA A 176 -14.75 -9.04 -4.00
C ALA A 176 -14.52 -7.78 -3.15
N LEU A 177 -13.37 -7.12 -3.35
CA LEU A 177 -13.06 -5.87 -2.66
C LEU A 177 -13.97 -4.71 -3.10
N GLN A 178 -14.29 -4.63 -4.40
CA GLN A 178 -15.20 -3.60 -4.92
C GLN A 178 -16.58 -3.70 -4.27
N LYS A 179 -17.17 -4.92 -4.23
CA LYS A 179 -18.47 -5.16 -3.59
C LYS A 179 -18.49 -4.71 -2.13
N ARG A 180 -17.40 -4.96 -1.40
CA ARG A 180 -17.26 -4.53 -0.01
C ARG A 180 -17.22 -3.01 0.13
N ILE A 181 -16.44 -2.32 -0.71
CA ILE A 181 -16.33 -0.86 -0.67
C ILE A 181 -17.67 -0.20 -1.01
N LEU A 182 -18.42 -0.76 -1.96
CA LEU A 182 -19.73 -0.22 -2.36
C LEU A 182 -20.85 -0.46 -1.32
N ALA A 183 -20.62 -1.36 -0.36
CA ALA A 183 -21.57 -1.68 0.70
C ALA A 183 -21.32 -0.89 2.01
N GLU A 184 -20.19 -0.19 2.12
CA GLU A 184 -19.80 0.69 3.25
C GLU A 184 -20.38 2.10 3.10
#